data_AF-A0A3R7IZ46-F1
#
_entry.id   AF-A0A3R7IZ46-F1
#
_cell.length_a   1.000
_cell.length_b   1.000
_cell.length_c   1.000
_cell.angle_alpha   90.00
_cell.angle_beta   90.00
_cell.angle_gamma   90.00
#
_symmetry.space_group_name_H-M   'P 1'
#
loop_
_entity.id
_entity.type
_entity.pdbx_description
1 polymer ?
#
loop_
_entity_poly.entity_id
_entity_poly.type
_entity_poly.pdbx_seq_one_letter_code
_entity_poly.pdbx_strand_id
1 'polypeptide(L)'
;MSCGPRHECFNVKADHFLRGMSKPKAATSKSLPAVAPVVTATRSVVIHVFDEYRKTSKEFQCQRDLLLSKMKYFQTYLNEANEHDEIDISVHCDVEVFELLMEYMHQQNYEWRPRITLENIAPILVSSEFLQMDELVEECVTFISGRVQDFMQLRVDFSCLSESTVAKIANNCTPEQLQSLHDPKDKILPKLRRKKVLALVKTLQENGRRLELCTHCEILFIKDDTEGVGCQKGKRQIGVHGELRPLRDVVLRCHVGNLRVSAVMARSSLEEVSRRWQLPLASEGTRLWGEYMAGTAMLSSFCKGEERVKMIVKTPNIQELYVEALAVGEVRGKAVYVDQSLAGAPESGGHMHVSKILYGQAKPYNTSIEASGVPELDWQRFFDVSEQIPTIVRIDSEAAEDHTRSCGVIVQKMPPTDAHERHYEIEELAFDKAPFFASELKKSTDLLEYLNELIPDADISDKNCKRVPLDYFCRCSKDNYAQRLMGLGGTDLKKIAGDVGSAGVDLTCHFCNDAHHFTAQELEGLVKSLP
;
A
#
# COMPACT_ATOMS: atom_id res chain seq x y z
N MET A 1 33.80 9.42 -0.87
CA MET A 1 34.54 10.05 0.25
C MET A 1 33.59 10.21 1.40
N SER A 2 33.78 9.39 2.43
CA SER A 2 32.93 9.26 3.62
C SER A 2 33.11 10.48 4.53
N CYS A 3 32.05 11.25 4.74
CA CYS A 3 32.02 12.33 5.72
C CYS A 3 31.65 11.73 7.09
N GLY A 4 32.54 11.87 8.08
CA GLY A 4 32.32 11.44 9.46
C GLY A 4 31.35 12.35 10.22
N PRO A 5 30.82 11.92 11.39
CA PRO A 5 29.88 12.71 12.16
C PRO A 5 30.60 13.83 12.93
N ARG A 6 30.18 15.08 12.72
CA ARG A 6 30.58 16.24 13.53
C ARG A 6 29.68 16.33 14.77
N HIS A 7 30.16 15.82 15.90
CA HIS A 7 29.68 16.13 17.24
C HIS A 7 30.84 16.80 17.99
N GLU A 8 31.01 18.11 17.82
CA GLU A 8 32.10 18.90 18.46
C GLU A 8 31.53 20.14 19.18
N CYS A 9 30.47 19.98 19.97
CA CYS A 9 29.98 21.09 20.82
C CYS A 9 30.09 20.82 22.33
N PHE A 10 30.36 19.57 22.76
CA PHE A 10 30.52 19.21 24.17
C PHE A 10 31.46 18.01 24.28
N ASN A 11 32.61 18.19 24.94
CA ASN A 11 33.53 17.11 25.28
C ASN A 11 33.82 17.18 26.78
N VAL A 12 33.68 16.07 27.51
CA VAL A 12 33.92 16.01 28.97
C VAL A 12 35.06 15.03 29.24
N LYS A 13 36.11 15.49 29.91
CA LYS A 13 37.22 14.64 30.40
C LYS A 13 37.26 14.71 31.93
N ALA A 14 37.42 13.55 32.57
CA ALA A 14 37.66 13.42 34.00
C ALA A 14 39.04 12.78 34.19
N ASP A 15 39.99 13.51 34.81
CA ASP A 15 41.36 13.03 35.03
C ASP A 15 41.60 12.80 36.54
N HIS A 16 42.08 11.60 36.91
CA HIS A 16 42.49 11.26 38.28
C HIS A 16 44.00 11.54 38.45
N PHE A 17 44.40 12.34 39.45
CA PHE A 17 45.80 12.55 39.81
C PHE A 17 46.07 12.18 41.29
N LEU A 18 46.97 11.21 41.53
CA LEU A 18 47.40 10.77 42.86
C LEU A 18 48.62 11.57 43.34
N ARG A 19 48.59 12.09 44.59
CA ARG A 19 49.80 12.51 45.33
C ARG A 19 49.85 12.00 46.77
N GLY A 20 50.82 11.10 46.99
CA GLY A 20 51.78 10.98 48.11
C GLY A 20 51.39 11.26 49.57
N MET A 21 51.41 10.19 50.38
CA MET A 21 51.25 10.15 51.85
C MET A 21 52.45 10.69 52.66
N SER A 22 52.20 11.16 53.90
CA SER A 22 52.82 10.62 55.14
C SER A 22 52.37 11.28 56.48
N LYS A 23 51.58 10.51 57.25
CA LYS A 23 51.62 10.12 58.69
C LYS A 23 52.02 11.07 59.87
N PRO A 24 51.54 10.77 61.12
CA PRO A 24 50.95 11.73 62.07
C PRO A 24 51.60 11.75 63.48
N LYS A 25 51.12 12.64 64.39
CA LYS A 25 51.27 12.47 65.86
C LYS A 25 50.05 12.95 66.68
N ALA A 26 49.76 12.11 67.69
CA ALA A 26 48.77 12.10 68.80
C ALA A 26 48.93 13.24 69.82
N ALA A 27 48.13 13.44 70.89
CA ALA A 27 46.75 13.17 71.34
C ALA A 27 46.66 13.73 72.79
N THR A 28 45.46 14.12 73.27
CA THR A 28 44.93 13.99 74.66
C THR A 28 43.65 14.84 74.78
N SER A 29 42.45 14.24 74.72
CA SER A 29 41.61 13.68 75.80
C SER A 29 40.82 14.73 76.63
N LYS A 30 39.48 14.74 76.51
CA LYS A 30 38.52 14.41 77.58
C LYS A 30 37.05 14.67 77.21
N SER A 31 36.23 13.70 77.61
CA SER A 31 34.81 13.73 78.03
C SER A 31 33.71 14.33 77.13
N LEU A 32 32.63 13.55 77.03
CA LEU A 32 31.37 13.74 76.32
C LEU A 32 30.75 15.15 76.44
N PRO A 33 30.11 15.63 75.36
CA PRO A 33 28.90 16.41 75.51
C PRO A 33 27.76 15.99 74.56
N ALA A 34 26.57 16.45 74.95
CA ALA A 34 25.30 16.37 74.25
C ALA A 34 25.40 16.78 72.76
N VAL A 35 24.70 16.05 71.89
CA VAL A 35 24.74 16.27 70.44
C VAL A 35 23.81 17.44 70.07
N ALA A 36 24.46 18.57 69.81
CA ALA A 36 23.98 19.68 68.99
C ALA A 36 23.55 19.20 67.58
N PRO A 37 22.73 19.94 66.83
CA PRO A 37 22.07 19.43 65.63
C PRO A 37 23.10 19.02 64.56
N VAL A 38 22.89 17.84 63.98
CA VAL A 38 23.76 17.26 62.94
C VAL A 38 23.75 18.16 61.71
N VAL A 39 24.90 18.80 61.45
CA VAL A 39 25.18 19.56 60.23
C VAL A 39 25.62 18.56 59.15
N THR A 40 24.76 18.30 58.17
CA THR A 40 25.10 17.50 56.99
C THR A 40 26.11 18.27 56.14
N ALA A 41 27.32 17.72 55.96
CA ALA A 41 28.34 18.27 55.08
C ALA A 41 27.83 18.24 53.62
N THR A 42 27.61 19.42 53.02
CA THR A 42 27.22 19.57 51.62
C THR A 42 28.39 19.19 50.71
N ARG A 43 28.30 18.05 50.01
CA ARG A 43 29.31 17.59 49.04
C ARG A 43 29.25 18.45 47.77
N SER A 44 30.22 19.36 47.59
CA SER A 44 30.28 20.26 46.42
C SER A 44 31.15 19.70 45.29
N VAL A 45 30.73 19.90 44.04
CA VAL A 45 31.46 19.57 42.81
C VAL A 45 31.91 20.86 42.13
N VAL A 46 33.12 20.87 41.58
CA VAL A 46 33.66 21.98 40.77
C VAL A 46 33.63 21.58 39.30
N ILE A 47 33.03 22.44 38.47
CA ILE A 47 32.91 22.25 37.02
C ILE A 47 33.69 23.36 36.34
N HIS A 48 34.73 22.99 35.61
CA HIS A 48 35.57 23.86 34.80
C HIS A 48 34.97 23.95 33.39
N VAL A 49 34.44 25.11 33.03
CA VAL A 49 33.82 25.31 31.70
C VAL A 49 34.77 26.09 30.80
N PHE A 50 35.06 25.54 29.63
CA PHE A 50 35.95 26.14 28.62
C PHE A 50 35.17 26.46 27.34
N ASP A 51 35.09 27.74 26.99
CA ASP A 51 34.60 28.18 25.68
C ASP A 51 35.79 28.31 24.72
N GLU A 52 35.95 27.31 23.86
CA GLU A 52 37.04 27.28 22.88
C GLU A 52 36.94 28.38 21.82
N TYR A 53 35.72 28.83 21.52
CA TYR A 53 35.47 29.82 20.48
C TYR A 53 35.79 31.24 20.98
N ARG A 54 35.34 31.58 22.19
CA ARG A 54 35.59 32.87 22.84
C ARG A 54 36.91 32.90 23.59
N LYS A 55 37.57 31.74 23.78
CA LYS A 55 38.79 31.55 24.57
C LYS A 55 38.64 32.05 26.01
N THR A 56 37.47 31.82 26.59
CA THR A 56 37.16 32.15 27.98
C THR A 56 36.94 30.88 28.78
N SER A 57 37.17 30.94 30.08
CA SER A 57 36.97 29.82 31.00
C SER A 57 36.43 30.32 32.33
N LYS A 58 35.52 29.55 32.94
CA LYS A 58 34.89 29.91 34.21
C LYS A 58 34.62 28.65 35.02
N GLU A 59 34.81 28.77 36.33
CA GLU A 59 34.57 27.68 37.29
C GLU A 59 33.19 27.86 37.92
N PHE A 60 32.43 26.76 38.02
CA PHE A 60 31.13 26.73 38.65
C PHE A 60 31.13 25.70 39.79
N GLN A 61 30.66 26.10 40.97
CA GLN A 61 30.54 25.22 42.13
C GLN A 61 29.07 24.89 42.40
N CYS A 62 28.74 23.61 42.59
CA CYS A 62 27.37 23.15 42.80
C CYS A 62 27.29 21.97 43.77
N GLN A 63 26.15 21.80 44.43
CA GLN A 63 25.89 20.61 45.26
C GLN A 63 25.69 19.38 44.39
N ARG A 64 26.38 18.28 44.72
CA ARG A 64 26.31 17.02 43.95
C ARG A 64 24.88 16.52 43.77
N ASP A 65 24.10 16.49 44.83
CA ASP A 65 22.74 15.93 44.80
C ASP A 65 21.82 16.75 43.88
N LEU A 66 21.96 18.08 43.92
CA LEU A 66 21.23 18.99 43.03
C LEU A 66 21.64 18.76 41.56
N LEU A 67 22.95 18.63 41.29
CA LEU A 67 23.49 18.34 39.96
C LEU A 67 22.94 17.03 39.39
N LEU A 68 22.96 15.95 40.16
CA LEU A 68 22.45 14.64 39.73
C LEU A 68 20.93 14.60 39.59
N SER A 69 20.21 15.42 40.36
CA SER A 69 18.75 15.52 40.27
C SER A 69 18.30 16.26 39.00
N LYS A 70 19.05 17.27 38.54
CA LYS A 70 18.66 18.14 37.42
C LYS A 70 19.39 17.84 36.11
N MET A 71 20.62 17.32 36.15
CA MET A 71 21.44 16.98 34.97
C MET A 71 21.82 15.50 34.99
N LYS A 72 20.96 14.65 34.43
CA LYS A 72 21.11 13.19 34.49
C LYS A 72 22.37 12.69 33.77
N TYR A 73 22.89 13.45 32.80
CA TYR A 73 24.13 13.11 32.10
C TYR A 73 25.30 12.80 33.05
N PHE A 74 25.43 13.56 34.14
CA PHE A 74 26.52 13.40 35.11
C PHE A 74 26.38 12.16 36.01
N GLN A 75 25.21 11.52 36.08
CA GLN A 75 25.03 10.30 36.88
C GLN A 75 26.03 9.21 36.46
N THR A 76 26.27 9.06 35.17
CA THR A 76 27.21 8.05 34.63
C THR A 76 28.65 8.23 35.13
N TYR A 77 29.06 9.46 35.44
CA TYR A 77 30.43 9.81 35.84
C TYR A 77 30.58 9.96 37.37
N LEU A 78 29.48 10.23 38.06
CA LEU A 78 29.40 10.48 39.50
C LEU A 78 28.60 9.35 40.20
N ASN A 79 28.92 8.10 39.89
CA ASN A 79 28.34 6.92 40.54
C ASN A 79 28.88 6.73 41.98
N GLU A 80 28.25 5.84 42.77
CA GLU A 80 28.57 5.54 44.18
C GLU A 80 30.03 5.12 44.42
N ALA A 81 30.76 4.67 43.38
CA ALA A 81 32.17 4.27 43.48
C ALA A 81 33.15 5.43 43.74
N ASN A 82 32.77 6.68 43.42
CA ASN A 82 33.60 7.88 43.54
C ASN A 82 33.04 8.85 44.60
N GLU A 83 32.50 8.33 45.70
CA GLU A 83 31.80 9.12 46.74
C GLU A 83 32.70 10.05 47.57
N HIS A 84 34.03 9.84 47.56
CA HIS A 84 34.97 10.51 48.48
C HIS A 84 36.03 11.38 47.78
N ASP A 85 35.98 11.49 46.45
CA ASP A 85 36.95 12.28 45.69
C ASP A 85 36.42 13.70 45.42
N GLU A 86 37.30 14.70 45.51
CA GLU A 86 37.09 16.01 44.88
C GLU A 86 37.14 15.78 43.36
N ILE A 87 35.98 15.73 42.71
CA ILE A 87 35.87 15.44 41.28
C ILE A 87 35.84 16.77 40.52
N ASP A 88 36.91 17.05 39.80
CA ASP A 88 36.99 18.14 38.83
C ASP A 88 36.43 17.67 37.48
N ILE A 89 35.36 18.32 37.03
CA ILE A 89 34.72 18.03 35.74
C ILE A 89 35.07 19.14 34.77
N SER A 90 35.69 18.82 33.64
CA SER A 90 35.90 19.80 32.56
C SER A 90 34.84 19.67 31.47
N VAL A 91 34.14 20.76 31.16
CA VAL A 91 33.09 20.84 30.13
C VAL A 91 33.50 21.87 29.08
N HIS A 92 33.52 21.47 27.82
CA HIS A 92 33.81 22.41 26.73
C HIS A 92 32.51 22.91 26.12
N CYS A 93 32.09 24.14 26.43
CA CYS A 93 30.87 24.77 25.89
C CYS A 93 30.86 26.30 26.06
N ASP A 94 29.83 26.96 25.52
CA ASP A 94 29.61 28.40 25.73
C ASP A 94 29.36 28.69 27.22
N VAL A 95 30.24 29.51 27.81
CA VAL A 95 30.24 29.84 29.24
C VAL A 95 28.98 30.62 29.65
N GLU A 96 28.46 31.50 28.78
CA GLU A 96 27.25 32.30 29.05
C GLU A 96 26.01 31.38 29.11
N VAL A 97 25.94 30.39 28.23
CA VAL A 97 24.86 29.39 28.21
C VAL A 97 24.94 28.50 29.45
N PHE A 98 26.13 28.02 29.81
CA PHE A 98 26.29 27.18 31.00
C PHE A 98 25.95 27.94 32.29
N GLU A 99 26.31 29.22 32.39
CA GLU A 99 25.93 30.08 33.50
C GLU A 99 24.41 30.16 33.67
N LEU A 100 23.66 30.34 32.58
CA LEU A 100 22.19 30.33 32.60
C LEU A 100 21.62 28.98 33.06
N LEU A 101 22.24 27.85 32.68
CA LEU A 101 21.82 26.53 33.15
C LEU A 101 22.07 26.35 34.65
N MET A 102 23.21 26.84 35.14
CA MET A 102 23.54 26.81 36.56
C MET A 102 22.61 27.70 37.38
N GLU A 103 22.25 28.89 36.85
CA GLU A 103 21.25 29.77 37.45
C GLU A 103 19.87 29.10 37.49
N TYR A 104 19.49 28.36 36.44
CA TYR A 104 18.23 27.59 36.40
C TYR A 104 18.21 26.50 37.47
N MET A 105 19.31 25.77 37.67
CA MET A 105 19.39 24.69 38.66
C MET A 105 19.28 25.14 40.11
N HIS A 106 19.89 26.29 40.45
CA HIS A 106 19.98 26.76 41.84
C HIS A 106 18.68 27.39 42.37
N GLN A 107 17.62 27.43 41.57
CA GLN A 107 16.37 28.06 41.95
C GLN A 107 15.54 27.18 42.89
N GLN A 108 15.14 27.74 44.04
CA GLN A 108 14.21 27.14 45.00
C GLN A 108 12.81 27.80 45.01
N ASN A 109 12.60 28.96 44.35
CA ASN A 109 11.33 29.71 44.38
C ASN A 109 10.88 30.23 43.01
N TYR A 110 9.57 30.25 42.77
CA TYR A 110 8.88 30.47 41.49
C TYR A 110 8.93 31.89 40.90
N GLU A 111 9.57 32.88 41.54
CA GLU A 111 9.45 34.30 41.15
C GLU A 111 10.46 34.81 40.12
N TRP A 112 11.60 34.15 39.94
CA TRP A 112 12.62 34.59 38.98
C TRP A 112 13.14 33.40 38.17
N ARG A 113 12.95 33.44 36.84
CA ARG A 113 13.41 32.44 35.89
C ARG A 113 14.32 33.08 34.84
N PRO A 114 15.35 32.38 34.33
CA PRO A 114 16.16 32.88 33.23
C PRO A 114 15.21 33.10 32.04
N ARG A 115 15.23 34.31 31.46
CA ARG A 115 14.35 34.61 30.33
C ARG A 115 14.81 33.82 29.11
N ILE A 116 14.05 32.78 28.77
CA ILE A 116 14.14 32.13 27.46
C ILE A 116 13.70 33.17 26.42
N THR A 117 14.59 33.49 25.48
CA THR A 117 14.37 34.41 24.38
C THR A 117 14.69 33.73 23.06
N LEU A 118 14.27 34.32 21.94
CA LEU A 118 14.58 33.77 20.62
C LEU A 118 16.10 33.73 20.33
N GLU A 119 16.88 34.57 20.99
CA GLU A 119 18.33 34.67 20.78
C GLU A 119 19.10 33.56 21.50
N ASN A 120 18.63 33.14 22.68
CA ASN A 120 19.33 32.14 23.51
C ASN A 120 18.69 30.74 23.46
N ILE A 121 17.50 30.57 22.89
CA ILE A 121 16.77 29.31 22.96
C ILE A 121 17.46 28.13 22.26
N ALA A 122 18.08 28.36 21.10
CA ALA A 122 18.74 27.28 20.36
C ALA A 122 19.94 26.70 21.14
N PRO A 123 20.91 27.51 21.64
CA PRO A 123 22.00 26.97 22.44
C PRO A 123 21.53 26.40 23.79
N ILE A 124 20.51 26.99 24.42
CA ILE A 124 19.92 26.44 25.66
C ILE A 124 19.32 25.06 25.39
N LEU A 125 18.53 24.89 24.33
CA LEU A 125 17.86 23.63 24.00
C LEU A 125 18.87 22.51 23.68
N VAL A 126 19.91 22.81 22.90
CA VAL A 126 20.96 21.83 22.57
C VAL A 126 21.72 21.41 23.83
N SER A 127 22.06 22.37 24.69
CA SER A 127 22.83 22.11 25.91
C SER A 127 22.00 21.37 26.96
N SER A 128 20.72 21.74 27.12
CA SER A 128 19.80 21.09 28.07
C SER A 128 19.43 19.68 27.62
N GLU A 129 19.29 19.44 26.31
CA GLU A 129 19.13 18.10 25.75
C GLU A 129 20.36 17.22 25.99
N PHE A 130 21.57 17.75 25.72
CA PHE A 130 22.82 17.02 25.95
C PHE A 130 23.02 16.65 27.43
N LEU A 131 22.76 17.58 28.33
CA LEU A 131 22.88 17.39 29.78
C LEU A 131 21.69 16.64 30.41
N GLN A 132 20.70 16.23 29.58
CA GLN A 132 19.51 15.48 29.99
C GLN A 132 18.66 16.21 31.05
N MET A 133 18.42 17.50 30.82
CA MET A 133 17.58 18.36 31.66
C MET A 133 16.12 18.39 31.14
N ASP A 134 15.37 17.31 31.39
CA ASP A 134 14.04 17.09 30.80
C ASP A 134 13.05 18.25 31.00
N GLU A 135 12.98 18.81 32.21
CA GLU A 135 12.06 19.93 32.55
C GLU A 135 12.34 21.16 31.67
N LEU A 136 13.62 21.53 31.53
CA LEU A 136 14.03 22.67 30.73
C LEU A 136 13.82 22.43 29.23
N VAL A 137 14.03 21.20 28.76
CA VAL A 137 13.72 20.83 27.37
C VAL A 137 12.22 21.01 27.08
N GLU A 138 11.33 20.55 27.96
CA GLU A 138 9.88 20.75 27.80
C GLU A 138 9.48 22.24 27.83
N GLU A 139 10.10 23.05 28.69
CA GLU A 139 9.90 24.50 28.71
C GLU A 139 10.33 25.16 27.39
N CYS A 140 11.50 24.79 26.86
CA CYS A 140 11.99 25.26 25.57
C CYS A 140 11.06 24.82 24.42
N VAL A 141 10.63 23.55 24.40
CA VAL A 141 9.70 23.04 23.38
C VAL A 141 8.38 23.80 23.41
N THR A 142 7.82 24.03 24.60
CA THR A 142 6.57 24.79 24.78
C THR A 142 6.70 26.22 24.28
N PHE A 143 7.83 26.87 24.60
CA PHE A 143 8.13 28.21 24.10
C PHE A 143 8.22 28.25 22.57
N ILE A 144 8.88 27.25 21.96
CA ILE A 144 9.02 27.14 20.49
C ILE A 144 7.66 26.92 19.85
N SER A 145 6.81 26.04 20.39
CA SER A 145 5.50 25.73 19.80
C SER A 145 4.58 26.95 19.68
N GLY A 146 4.71 27.94 20.56
CA GLY A 146 3.99 29.22 20.45
C GLY A 146 4.55 30.20 19.41
N ARG A 147 5.81 30.01 18.95
CA ARG A 147 6.58 30.96 18.11
C ARG A 147 7.43 30.25 17.04
N VAL A 148 6.92 29.15 16.47
CA VAL A 148 7.69 28.30 15.56
C VAL A 148 8.19 29.06 14.33
N GLN A 149 7.37 29.98 13.79
CA GLN A 149 7.73 30.81 12.63
C GLN A 149 8.94 31.70 12.92
N ASP A 150 9.03 32.28 14.11
CA ASP A 150 10.16 33.13 14.51
C ASP A 150 11.41 32.29 14.79
N PHE A 151 11.22 31.12 15.42
CA PHE A 151 12.31 30.16 15.68
C PHE A 151 13.01 29.71 14.39
N MET A 152 12.27 29.42 13.32
CA MET A 152 12.87 29.01 12.03
C MET A 152 13.67 30.12 11.33
N GLN A 153 13.34 31.38 11.61
CA GLN A 153 14.03 32.54 11.02
C GLN A 153 15.40 32.79 11.63
N LEU A 154 15.70 32.19 12.80
CA LEU A 154 17.00 32.27 13.44
C LEU A 154 18.13 31.80 12.50
N ARG A 155 19.27 32.48 12.56
CA ARG A 155 20.48 32.14 11.78
C ARG A 155 21.27 31.01 12.45
N VAL A 156 20.59 29.95 12.83
CA VAL A 156 21.14 28.77 13.51
C VAL A 156 20.89 27.54 12.66
N ASP A 157 21.83 26.59 12.71
CA ASP A 157 21.64 25.26 12.13
C ASP A 157 20.94 24.34 13.14
N PHE A 158 19.81 23.76 12.75
CA PHE A 158 19.02 22.84 13.57
C PHE A 158 19.35 21.36 13.29
N SER A 159 20.41 21.09 12.54
CA SER A 159 20.89 19.73 12.28
C SER A 159 21.28 18.98 13.57
N CYS A 160 21.68 19.70 14.61
CA CYS A 160 22.11 19.18 15.91
C CYS A 160 20.97 18.73 16.83
N LEU A 161 19.72 19.10 16.54
CA LEU A 161 18.57 18.69 17.37
C LEU A 161 18.27 17.19 17.17
N SER A 162 18.05 16.47 18.27
CA SER A 162 17.73 15.05 18.17
C SER A 162 16.37 14.79 17.52
N GLU A 163 16.20 13.61 16.94
CA GLU A 163 14.93 13.14 16.40
C GLU A 163 13.79 13.12 17.45
N SER A 164 14.15 13.01 18.74
CA SER A 164 13.19 13.02 19.85
C SER A 164 12.67 14.43 20.15
N THR A 165 13.54 15.42 20.20
CA THR A 165 13.17 16.83 20.40
C THR A 165 12.39 17.37 19.22
N VAL A 166 12.79 17.03 17.99
CA VAL A 166 12.01 17.37 16.79
C VAL A 166 10.61 16.75 16.84
N ALA A 167 10.47 15.52 17.34
CA ALA A 167 9.16 14.89 17.51
C ALA A 167 8.31 15.59 18.59
N LYS A 168 8.90 15.98 19.72
CA LYS A 168 8.23 16.75 20.79
C LYS A 168 7.70 18.09 20.25
N ILE A 169 8.54 18.85 19.54
CA ILE A 169 8.14 20.12 18.90
C ILE A 169 7.00 19.87 17.90
N ALA A 170 7.13 18.87 17.03
CA ALA A 170 6.10 18.55 16.04
C ALA A 170 4.76 18.16 16.69
N ASN A 171 4.78 17.38 17.77
CA ASN A 171 3.57 16.93 18.46
C ASN A 171 2.82 18.07 19.14
N ASN A 172 3.53 19.07 19.66
CA ASN A 172 2.96 20.27 20.28
C ASN A 172 2.43 21.30 19.25
N CYS A 173 2.68 21.11 17.96
CA CYS A 173 2.09 21.91 16.89
C CYS A 173 0.84 21.23 16.29
N THR A 174 -0.18 22.00 15.91
CA THR A 174 -1.31 21.47 15.15
C THR A 174 -0.92 21.23 13.68
N PRO A 175 -1.61 20.33 12.95
CA PRO A 175 -1.38 20.14 11.52
C PRO A 175 -1.54 21.43 10.71
N GLU A 176 -2.53 22.26 11.04
CA GLU A 176 -2.84 23.53 10.38
C GLU A 176 -1.71 24.54 10.58
N GLN A 177 -1.18 24.62 11.80
CA GLN A 177 -0.01 25.43 12.11
C GLN A 177 1.16 25.01 11.21
N LEU A 178 1.55 23.72 11.19
CA LEU A 178 2.68 23.23 10.40
C LEU A 178 2.51 23.39 8.88
N GLN A 179 1.28 23.42 8.37
CA GLN A 179 0.99 23.66 6.97
C GLN A 179 1.20 25.14 6.58
N SER A 180 0.82 26.07 7.45
CA SER A 180 0.94 27.53 7.24
C SER A 180 2.37 28.08 7.40
N LEU A 181 3.24 27.32 8.07
CA LEU A 181 4.64 27.68 8.29
C LEU A 181 5.44 27.74 6.98
N HIS A 182 6.37 28.70 6.92
CA HIS A 182 7.24 28.90 5.76
C HIS A 182 8.72 28.87 6.18
N ASP A 183 9.46 27.89 5.66
CA ASP A 183 10.90 27.68 5.89
C ASP A 183 11.64 27.69 4.55
N PRO A 184 12.11 28.87 4.08
CA PRO A 184 12.70 29.00 2.74
C PRO A 184 14.03 28.26 2.56
N LYS A 185 14.62 27.77 3.65
CA LYS A 185 15.92 27.06 3.64
C LYS A 185 15.80 25.61 4.10
N ASP A 186 14.57 25.10 4.28
CA ASP A 186 14.29 23.72 4.70
C ASP A 186 15.09 23.26 5.93
N LYS A 187 15.35 24.17 6.88
CA LYS A 187 16.21 23.89 8.03
C LYS A 187 15.63 22.83 8.95
N ILE A 188 14.32 22.90 9.21
CA ILE A 188 13.66 22.03 10.20
C ILE A 188 12.21 21.67 9.85
N LEU A 189 11.51 22.50 9.06
CA LEU A 189 10.10 22.29 8.74
C LEU A 189 9.80 20.92 8.08
N PRO A 190 10.61 20.40 7.14
CA PRO A 190 10.39 19.07 6.58
C PRO A 190 10.46 17.96 7.64
N LYS A 191 11.38 18.08 8.61
CA LYS A 191 11.52 17.11 9.70
C LYS A 191 10.31 17.16 10.64
N LEU A 192 9.82 18.35 10.98
CA LEU A 192 8.62 18.53 11.81
C LEU A 192 7.38 17.93 11.14
N ARG A 193 7.15 18.22 9.85
CA ARG A 193 6.03 17.66 9.08
C ARG A 193 6.08 16.14 9.02
N ARG A 194 7.26 15.58 8.73
CA ARG A 194 7.47 14.12 8.72
C ARG A 194 7.11 13.48 10.07
N LYS A 195 7.61 14.05 11.18
CA LYS A 195 7.30 13.52 12.52
C LYS A 195 5.81 13.60 12.86
N LYS A 196 5.15 14.71 12.51
CA LYS A 196 3.70 14.84 12.71
C LYS A 196 2.91 13.79 11.95
N VAL A 197 3.23 13.57 10.67
CA VAL A 197 2.57 12.55 9.84
C VAL A 197 2.78 11.15 10.43
N LEU A 198 4.00 10.82 10.84
CA LEU A 198 4.30 9.52 11.47
C LEU A 198 3.50 9.31 12.76
N ALA A 199 3.37 10.35 13.60
CA ALA A 199 2.57 10.28 14.82
C ALA A 199 1.09 10.06 14.50
N LEU A 200 0.52 10.80 13.55
CA LEU A 200 -0.87 10.66 13.12
C LEU A 200 -1.17 9.26 12.55
N VAL A 201 -0.28 8.73 11.70
CA VAL A 201 -0.42 7.37 11.15
C VAL A 201 -0.36 6.32 12.26
N LYS A 202 0.54 6.48 13.23
CA LYS A 202 0.63 5.57 14.38
C LYS A 202 -0.67 5.57 15.20
N THR A 203 -1.21 6.74 15.51
CA THR A 203 -2.49 6.87 16.22
C THR A 203 -3.66 6.27 15.44
N LEU A 204 -3.66 6.39 14.09
CA LEU A 204 -4.67 5.72 13.26
C LEU A 204 -4.59 4.19 13.38
N GLN A 205 -3.37 3.63 13.32
CA GLN A 205 -3.13 2.19 13.44
C GLN A 205 -3.51 1.64 14.82
N GLU A 206 -3.19 2.37 15.90
CA GLU A 206 -3.56 2.00 17.27
C GLU A 206 -5.09 1.94 17.45
N ASN A 207 -5.83 2.76 16.72
CA ASN A 207 -7.31 2.77 16.70
C ASN A 207 -7.92 1.71 15.75
N GLY A 208 -7.11 0.77 15.23
CA GLY A 208 -7.57 -0.29 14.32
C GLY A 208 -7.87 0.17 12.88
N ARG A 209 -7.70 1.44 12.56
CA ARG A 209 -7.95 2.02 11.24
C ARG A 209 -6.68 1.98 10.39
N ARG A 210 -6.83 1.84 9.06
CA ARG A 210 -5.70 1.73 8.13
C ARG A 210 -5.78 2.76 7.01
N LEU A 211 -4.64 3.32 6.64
CA LEU A 211 -4.53 4.18 5.46
C LEU A 211 -4.33 3.28 4.23
N GLU A 212 -5.21 3.39 3.23
CA GLU A 212 -5.11 2.67 1.95
C GLU A 212 -5.06 3.65 0.79
N LEU A 213 -4.44 3.24 -0.32
CA LEU A 213 -4.38 4.01 -1.55
C LEU A 213 -5.43 3.50 -2.52
N CYS A 214 -6.32 4.37 -2.99
CA CYS A 214 -7.29 3.98 -4.00
C CYS A 214 -6.59 3.82 -5.36
N THR A 215 -6.72 2.66 -6.00
CA THR A 215 -6.11 2.35 -7.31
C THR A 215 -6.73 3.11 -8.49
N HIS A 216 -7.89 3.76 -8.30
CA HIS A 216 -8.59 4.47 -9.37
C HIS A 216 -8.33 5.99 -9.34
N CYS A 217 -8.37 6.61 -8.15
CA CYS A 217 -8.11 8.05 -8.02
C CYS A 217 -6.74 8.38 -7.44
N GLU A 218 -5.98 7.38 -6.99
CA GLU A 218 -4.67 7.54 -6.33
C GLU A 218 -4.72 8.41 -5.06
N ILE A 219 -5.91 8.52 -4.46
CA ILE A 219 -6.12 9.23 -3.20
C ILE A 219 -5.96 8.25 -2.03
N LEU A 220 -5.23 8.68 -1.01
CA LEU A 220 -5.14 7.98 0.26
C LEU A 220 -6.43 8.16 1.06
N PHE A 221 -7.00 7.08 1.58
CA PHE A 221 -8.21 7.09 2.39
C PHE A 221 -8.05 6.22 3.63
N ILE A 222 -8.91 6.44 4.62
CA ILE A 222 -8.94 5.61 5.83
C ILE A 222 -9.96 4.48 5.59
N LYS A 223 -9.49 3.24 5.60
CA LYS A 223 -10.33 2.05 5.58
C LYS A 223 -11.15 1.99 6.86
N ASP A 224 -12.45 1.73 6.70
CA ASP A 224 -13.49 1.71 7.74
C ASP A 224 -14.05 3.08 8.16
N ASP A 225 -13.73 4.14 7.42
CA ASP A 225 -14.43 5.43 7.57
C ASP A 225 -15.82 5.36 6.90
N THR A 226 -16.85 5.13 7.72
CA THR A 226 -18.25 4.94 7.28
C THR A 226 -18.85 6.16 6.59
N GLU A 227 -18.22 7.33 6.73
CA GLU A 227 -18.67 8.60 6.12
C GLU A 227 -17.97 8.92 4.79
N GLY A 228 -17.02 8.09 4.37
CA GLY A 228 -16.26 8.28 3.15
C GLY A 228 -17.10 8.05 1.89
N VAL A 229 -17.51 9.13 1.21
CA VAL A 229 -17.97 9.06 -0.18
C VAL A 229 -16.88 8.35 -0.98
N GLY A 230 -17.21 7.19 -1.58
CA GLY A 230 -16.25 6.31 -2.26
C GLY A 230 -15.40 7.00 -3.33
N CYS A 231 -14.51 6.30 -4.02
CA CYS A 231 -13.65 6.91 -5.05
C CYS A 231 -14.45 7.64 -6.16
N GLN A 232 -14.15 8.92 -6.45
CA GLN A 232 -14.82 9.70 -7.51
C GLN A 232 -14.48 9.23 -8.94
N LYS A 233 -13.32 8.61 -9.12
CA LYS A 233 -12.90 8.02 -10.40
C LYS A 233 -13.26 6.54 -10.53
N GLY A 234 -13.76 5.91 -9.46
CA GLY A 234 -14.26 4.54 -9.49
C GLY A 234 -15.68 4.53 -10.05
N LYS A 235 -16.01 3.59 -10.95
CA LYS A 235 -17.39 3.41 -11.43
C LYS A 235 -18.29 3.04 -10.24
N ARG A 236 -19.36 3.81 -10.00
CA ARG A 236 -20.27 3.63 -8.85
C ARG A 236 -21.71 3.35 -9.32
N GLN A 237 -22.44 2.53 -8.58
CA GLN A 237 -23.92 2.48 -8.63
C GLN A 237 -24.52 2.70 -7.24
N ILE A 238 -25.74 3.23 -7.21
CA ILE A 238 -26.53 3.48 -5.99
C ILE A 238 -27.37 2.24 -5.70
N GLY A 239 -27.15 1.63 -4.53
CA GLY A 239 -27.95 0.52 -4.02
C GLY A 239 -29.36 0.98 -3.65
N VAL A 240 -30.25 0.02 -3.37
CA VAL A 240 -31.67 0.28 -3.10
C VAL A 240 -31.88 1.16 -1.84
N HIS A 241 -30.86 1.32 -1.00
CA HIS A 241 -30.84 2.18 0.18
C HIS A 241 -29.89 3.38 0.08
N GLY A 242 -29.42 3.71 -1.14
CA GLY A 242 -28.60 4.89 -1.38
C GLY A 242 -27.09 4.68 -1.25
N GLU A 243 -26.61 3.46 -0.99
CA GLU A 243 -25.18 3.19 -0.83
C GLU A 243 -24.44 3.05 -2.17
N LEU A 244 -23.21 3.56 -2.27
CA LEU A 244 -22.41 3.46 -3.50
C LEU A 244 -21.60 2.15 -3.54
N ARG A 245 -21.91 1.22 -4.46
CA ARG A 245 -21.17 -0.05 -4.62
C ARG A 245 -20.53 -0.21 -6.01
N PRO A 246 -19.29 -0.73 -6.11
CA PRO A 246 -18.76 -1.26 -7.36
C PRO A 246 -19.21 -2.72 -7.58
N LEU A 247 -19.92 -3.00 -8.67
CA LEU A 247 -20.10 -4.37 -9.18
C LEU A 247 -18.90 -4.68 -10.10
N ARG A 248 -17.78 -5.12 -9.51
CA ARG A 248 -16.71 -5.75 -10.30
C ARG A 248 -17.18 -7.16 -10.66
N ASP A 249 -16.96 -7.55 -11.91
CA ASP A 249 -17.26 -8.91 -12.34
C ASP A 249 -16.45 -9.89 -11.48
N VAL A 250 -16.98 -11.09 -11.28
CA VAL A 250 -16.36 -12.05 -10.36
C VAL A 250 -16.50 -13.47 -10.87
N VAL A 251 -15.46 -14.25 -10.64
CA VAL A 251 -15.50 -15.70 -10.68
C VAL A 251 -15.35 -16.23 -9.26
N LEU A 252 -16.35 -16.97 -8.80
CA LEU A 252 -16.37 -17.71 -7.55
C LEU A 252 -15.82 -19.11 -7.80
N ARG A 253 -14.96 -19.58 -6.91
CA ARG A 253 -14.42 -20.95 -6.95
C ARG A 253 -14.43 -21.56 -5.58
N CYS A 254 -15.04 -22.73 -5.43
CA CYS A 254 -15.04 -23.48 -4.18
C CYS A 254 -14.94 -24.99 -4.42
N HIS A 255 -14.68 -25.71 -3.34
CA HIS A 255 -14.79 -27.16 -3.26
C HIS A 255 -15.82 -27.51 -2.20
N VAL A 256 -16.72 -28.44 -2.52
CA VAL A 256 -17.79 -28.91 -1.62
C VAL A 256 -17.78 -30.43 -1.64
N GLY A 257 -17.16 -31.04 -0.63
CA GLY A 257 -16.84 -32.47 -0.65
C GLY A 257 -16.09 -32.85 -1.93
N ASN A 258 -16.60 -33.84 -2.66
CA ASN A 258 -16.04 -34.25 -3.95
C ASN A 258 -16.39 -33.34 -5.14
N LEU A 259 -17.07 -32.21 -4.96
CA LEU A 259 -17.42 -31.29 -6.05
C LEU A 259 -16.40 -30.17 -6.20
N ARG A 260 -15.96 -29.93 -7.43
CA ARG A 260 -15.24 -28.70 -7.82
C ARG A 260 -16.24 -27.77 -8.51
N VAL A 261 -16.43 -26.58 -7.93
CA VAL A 261 -17.45 -25.63 -8.38
C VAL A 261 -16.78 -24.33 -8.83
N SER A 262 -17.21 -23.81 -9.97
CA SER A 262 -16.91 -22.45 -10.44
C SER A 262 -18.22 -21.76 -10.82
N ALA A 263 -18.37 -20.50 -10.47
CA ALA A 263 -19.50 -19.68 -10.91
C ALA A 263 -19.00 -18.29 -11.33
N VAL A 264 -19.67 -17.65 -12.29
CA VAL A 264 -19.28 -16.34 -12.82
C VAL A 264 -20.48 -15.43 -12.91
N MET A 265 -20.26 -14.15 -12.63
CA MET A 265 -21.17 -13.06 -12.93
C MET A 265 -20.37 -11.94 -13.56
N ALA A 266 -20.75 -11.57 -14.78
CA ALA A 266 -20.07 -10.53 -15.52
C ALA A 266 -21.06 -9.56 -16.18
N ARG A 267 -20.76 -8.26 -16.04
CA ARG A 267 -21.47 -7.13 -16.66
C ARG A 267 -20.45 -6.19 -17.29
N SER A 268 -19.45 -5.77 -16.53
CA SER A 268 -18.45 -4.79 -16.96
C SER A 268 -17.65 -5.29 -18.18
N SER A 269 -17.39 -6.58 -18.25
CA SER A 269 -16.67 -7.20 -19.37
C SER A 269 -17.47 -7.18 -20.67
N LEU A 270 -18.81 -7.29 -20.57
CA LEU A 270 -19.71 -7.18 -21.72
C LEU A 270 -19.85 -5.71 -22.16
N GLU A 271 -19.89 -4.76 -21.22
CA GLU A 271 -19.86 -3.34 -21.56
C GLU A 271 -18.57 -2.97 -22.33
N GLU A 272 -17.41 -3.49 -21.90
CA GLU A 272 -16.14 -3.26 -22.58
C GLU A 272 -16.08 -3.90 -23.97
N VAL A 273 -16.57 -5.13 -24.15
CA VAL A 273 -16.60 -5.77 -25.47
C VAL A 273 -17.55 -5.03 -26.42
N SER A 274 -18.74 -4.63 -25.93
CA SER A 274 -19.73 -3.85 -26.68
C SER A 274 -19.12 -2.53 -27.16
N ARG A 275 -18.49 -1.78 -26.24
CA ARG A 275 -17.83 -0.51 -26.57
C ARG A 275 -16.68 -0.67 -27.57
N ARG A 276 -15.79 -1.63 -27.33
CA ARG A 276 -14.58 -1.83 -28.15
C ARG A 276 -14.91 -2.35 -29.55
N TRP A 277 -15.87 -3.26 -29.66
CA TRP A 277 -16.24 -3.91 -30.92
C TRP A 277 -17.49 -3.32 -31.57
N GLN A 278 -18.00 -2.21 -31.03
CA GLN A 278 -19.15 -1.48 -31.56
C GLN A 278 -20.39 -2.37 -31.73
N LEU A 279 -20.59 -3.29 -30.80
CA LEU A 279 -21.78 -4.14 -30.73
C LEU A 279 -22.82 -3.44 -29.85
N PRO A 280 -24.11 -3.38 -30.23
CA PRO A 280 -25.13 -2.87 -29.33
C PRO A 280 -25.14 -3.67 -28.02
N LEU A 281 -25.19 -2.98 -26.88
CA LEU A 281 -25.04 -3.62 -25.56
C LEU A 281 -26.06 -4.74 -25.36
N ALA A 282 -27.34 -4.45 -25.62
CA ALA A 282 -28.44 -5.39 -25.48
C ALA A 282 -28.60 -6.38 -26.67
N SER A 283 -27.64 -6.45 -27.60
CA SER A 283 -27.74 -7.36 -28.74
C SER A 283 -27.46 -8.81 -28.35
N GLU A 284 -28.07 -9.74 -29.10
CA GLU A 284 -27.74 -11.17 -29.01
C GLU A 284 -26.24 -11.42 -29.25
N GLY A 285 -25.58 -10.63 -30.09
CA GLY A 285 -24.14 -10.71 -30.30
C GLY A 285 -23.30 -10.42 -29.05
N THR A 286 -23.70 -9.43 -28.25
CA THR A 286 -23.01 -9.14 -26.98
C THR A 286 -23.29 -10.23 -25.94
N ARG A 287 -24.53 -10.70 -25.85
CA ARG A 287 -24.94 -11.79 -24.96
C ARG A 287 -24.18 -13.08 -25.25
N LEU A 288 -24.17 -13.51 -26.51
CA LEU A 288 -23.49 -14.73 -26.96
C LEU A 288 -21.99 -14.70 -26.64
N TRP A 289 -21.31 -13.57 -26.87
CA TRP A 289 -19.91 -13.43 -26.47
C TRP A 289 -19.74 -13.54 -24.95
N GLY A 290 -20.63 -12.91 -24.18
CA GLY A 290 -20.64 -12.97 -22.72
C GLY A 290 -20.78 -14.41 -22.20
N GLU A 291 -21.65 -15.20 -22.80
CA GLU A 291 -21.91 -16.60 -22.43
C GLU A 291 -20.70 -17.51 -22.73
N TYR A 292 -20.09 -17.38 -23.91
CA TYR A 292 -18.83 -18.07 -24.19
C TYR A 292 -17.68 -17.61 -23.29
N MET A 293 -17.67 -16.33 -22.92
CA MET A 293 -16.72 -15.78 -21.98
C MET A 293 -16.90 -16.35 -20.58
N ALA A 294 -18.14 -16.52 -20.13
CA ALA A 294 -18.46 -17.13 -18.85
C ALA A 294 -17.84 -18.53 -18.72
N GLY A 295 -18.05 -19.40 -19.72
CA GLY A 295 -17.43 -20.73 -19.71
C GLY A 295 -15.90 -20.69 -19.78
N THR A 296 -15.33 -19.78 -20.56
CA THR A 296 -13.87 -19.61 -20.65
C THR A 296 -13.25 -19.17 -19.32
N ALA A 297 -13.88 -18.21 -18.65
CA ALA A 297 -13.43 -17.67 -17.36
C ALA A 297 -13.61 -18.69 -16.22
N MET A 298 -14.69 -19.46 -16.22
CA MET A 298 -14.88 -20.53 -15.25
C MET A 298 -13.84 -21.64 -15.43
N LEU A 299 -13.54 -22.05 -16.67
CA LEU A 299 -12.49 -23.03 -16.96
C LEU A 299 -11.09 -22.50 -16.56
N SER A 300 -10.78 -21.23 -16.86
CA SER A 300 -9.48 -20.65 -16.50
C SER A 300 -9.29 -20.54 -14.98
N SER A 301 -10.37 -20.42 -14.20
CA SER A 301 -10.31 -20.36 -12.74
C SER A 301 -9.71 -21.61 -12.08
N PHE A 302 -9.71 -22.74 -12.79
CA PHE A 302 -9.10 -23.99 -12.34
C PHE A 302 -7.59 -24.06 -12.57
N CYS A 303 -7.04 -23.16 -13.41
CA CYS A 303 -5.62 -23.05 -13.68
C CYS A 303 -4.85 -22.30 -12.56
N LYS A 304 -3.53 -22.15 -12.71
CA LYS A 304 -2.64 -21.55 -11.70
C LYS A 304 -1.91 -20.32 -12.25
N GLY A 305 -1.72 -19.28 -11.44
CA GLY A 305 -0.93 -18.11 -11.82
C GLY A 305 -1.43 -17.46 -13.12
N GLU A 306 -0.52 -17.13 -14.06
CA GLU A 306 -0.91 -16.58 -15.38
C GLU A 306 -1.13 -17.65 -16.46
N GLU A 307 -1.39 -18.90 -16.08
CA GLU A 307 -1.94 -19.88 -17.03
C GLU A 307 -3.26 -19.37 -17.59
N ARG A 308 -3.53 -19.75 -18.85
CA ARG A 308 -4.66 -19.19 -19.58
C ARG A 308 -5.35 -20.18 -20.48
N VAL A 309 -6.63 -19.90 -20.70
CA VAL A 309 -7.50 -20.62 -21.62
C VAL A 309 -7.83 -19.68 -22.75
N LYS A 310 -7.64 -20.15 -23.97
CA LYS A 310 -8.06 -19.48 -25.19
C LYS A 310 -9.15 -20.32 -25.84
N MET A 311 -10.26 -19.68 -26.19
CA MET A 311 -11.39 -20.30 -26.87
C MET A 311 -11.67 -19.53 -28.16
N ILE A 312 -11.89 -20.26 -29.25
CA ILE A 312 -12.31 -19.74 -30.56
C ILE A 312 -13.51 -20.53 -31.03
N VAL A 313 -14.57 -19.84 -31.43
CA VAL A 313 -15.75 -20.42 -32.11
C VAL A 313 -15.86 -19.84 -33.51
N LYS A 314 -16.06 -20.73 -34.48
CA LYS A 314 -16.37 -20.38 -35.87
C LYS A 314 -17.51 -21.24 -36.37
N THR A 315 -18.53 -20.61 -36.91
CA THR A 315 -19.75 -21.25 -37.41
C THR A 315 -20.21 -20.52 -38.67
N PRO A 316 -21.21 -21.02 -39.41
CA PRO A 316 -21.79 -20.27 -40.52
C PRO A 316 -22.28 -18.85 -40.17
N ASN A 317 -22.79 -18.60 -38.96
CA ASN A 317 -23.21 -17.27 -38.50
C ASN A 317 -22.10 -16.49 -37.75
N ILE A 318 -21.09 -17.18 -37.21
CA ILE A 318 -19.99 -16.60 -36.44
C ILE A 318 -18.70 -16.69 -37.24
N GLN A 319 -18.29 -15.56 -37.84
CA GLN A 319 -17.00 -15.48 -38.56
C GLN A 319 -15.83 -15.77 -37.63
N GLU A 320 -15.81 -15.13 -36.45
CA GLU A 320 -14.83 -15.39 -35.41
C GLU A 320 -15.31 -14.84 -34.06
N LEU A 321 -15.56 -15.73 -33.10
CA LEU A 321 -15.75 -15.38 -31.69
C LEU A 321 -14.53 -15.90 -30.92
N TYR A 322 -13.84 -14.99 -30.24
CA TYR A 322 -12.61 -15.28 -29.51
C TYR A 322 -12.74 -14.78 -28.07
N VAL A 323 -12.34 -15.63 -27.14
CA VAL A 323 -12.13 -15.26 -25.73
C VAL A 323 -10.81 -15.85 -25.26
N GLU A 324 -10.04 -15.06 -24.51
CA GLU A 324 -8.91 -15.56 -23.72
C GLU A 324 -9.07 -15.09 -22.28
N ALA A 325 -9.01 -16.03 -21.34
CA ALA A 325 -9.10 -15.77 -19.91
C ALA A 325 -7.91 -16.37 -19.16
N LEU A 326 -7.32 -15.59 -18.26
CA LEU A 326 -6.24 -16.02 -17.38
C LEU A 326 -6.80 -16.47 -16.03
N ALA A 327 -6.08 -17.32 -15.31
CA ALA A 327 -6.48 -17.77 -13.97
C ALA A 327 -6.50 -16.64 -12.92
N VAL A 328 -5.79 -15.53 -13.20
CA VAL A 328 -5.81 -14.31 -12.38
C VAL A 328 -7.06 -13.44 -12.58
N GLY A 329 -7.94 -13.78 -13.53
CA GLY A 329 -9.17 -13.03 -13.80
C GLY A 329 -9.02 -11.89 -14.80
N GLU A 330 -7.96 -11.90 -15.63
CA GLU A 330 -7.91 -11.06 -16.82
C GLU A 330 -8.64 -11.77 -17.96
N VAL A 331 -9.58 -11.09 -18.61
CA VAL A 331 -10.27 -11.61 -19.81
C VAL A 331 -10.16 -10.63 -20.96
N ARG A 332 -10.09 -11.12 -22.19
CA ARG A 332 -10.21 -10.29 -23.38
C ARG A 332 -10.84 -11.07 -24.50
N GLY A 333 -11.39 -10.36 -25.46
CA GLY A 333 -11.86 -11.02 -26.66
C GLY A 333 -12.60 -10.12 -27.61
N LYS A 334 -13.12 -10.79 -28.63
CA LYS A 334 -13.82 -10.17 -29.75
C LYS A 334 -14.91 -11.08 -30.26
N ALA A 335 -15.90 -10.47 -30.90
CA ALA A 335 -16.91 -11.19 -31.66
C ALA A 335 -17.09 -10.50 -33.01
N VAL A 336 -16.97 -11.29 -34.07
CA VAL A 336 -17.24 -10.88 -35.44
C VAL A 336 -18.26 -11.86 -36.00
N TYR A 337 -19.45 -11.35 -36.28
CA TYR A 337 -20.58 -12.11 -36.83
C TYR A 337 -20.67 -11.87 -38.33
N VAL A 338 -21.19 -12.86 -39.08
CA VAL A 338 -21.49 -12.68 -40.51
C VAL A 338 -22.58 -11.64 -40.69
N ASP A 339 -23.60 -11.71 -39.83
CA ASP A 339 -24.65 -10.71 -39.66
C ASP A 339 -24.98 -10.66 -38.16
N GLN A 340 -25.05 -9.47 -37.57
CA GLN A 340 -25.36 -9.31 -36.14
C GLN A 340 -26.74 -9.87 -35.78
N SER A 341 -27.69 -9.89 -36.72
CA SER A 341 -29.03 -10.45 -36.52
C SER A 341 -29.04 -11.98 -36.43
N LEU A 342 -27.98 -12.64 -36.89
CA LEU A 342 -27.83 -14.09 -36.83
C LEU A 342 -27.09 -14.55 -35.57
N ALA A 343 -26.60 -13.62 -34.73
CA ALA A 343 -25.96 -13.98 -33.49
C ALA A 343 -26.95 -14.71 -32.55
N GLY A 344 -26.52 -15.83 -31.99
CA GLY A 344 -27.30 -16.63 -31.03
C GLY A 344 -28.26 -17.63 -31.67
N ALA A 345 -28.37 -17.66 -33.01
CA ALA A 345 -29.16 -18.67 -33.70
C ALA A 345 -28.44 -20.04 -33.67
N PRO A 346 -29.09 -21.11 -33.16
CA PRO A 346 -28.52 -22.45 -33.20
C PRO A 346 -28.25 -22.89 -34.65
N GLU A 347 -27.10 -23.53 -34.86
CA GLU A 347 -26.66 -23.96 -36.18
C GLU A 347 -25.74 -25.18 -36.13
N SER A 348 -25.55 -25.83 -37.27
CA SER A 348 -24.70 -27.02 -37.41
C SER A 348 -23.51 -26.75 -38.33
N GLY A 349 -22.42 -27.51 -38.18
CA GLY A 349 -21.25 -27.40 -39.04
C GLY A 349 -20.23 -26.35 -38.62
N GLY A 350 -20.30 -25.87 -37.38
CA GLY A 350 -19.28 -25.03 -36.76
C GLY A 350 -18.31 -25.81 -35.86
N HIS A 351 -17.25 -25.16 -35.42
CA HIS A 351 -16.27 -25.73 -34.50
C HIS A 351 -15.93 -24.77 -33.36
N MET A 352 -15.83 -25.33 -32.15
CA MET A 352 -15.25 -24.66 -30.98
C MET A 352 -13.88 -25.28 -30.70
N HIS A 353 -12.85 -24.42 -30.64
CA HIS A 353 -11.47 -24.80 -30.31
C HIS A 353 -11.05 -24.17 -28.99
N VAL A 354 -10.61 -25.00 -28.05
CA VAL A 354 -10.14 -24.57 -26.73
C VAL A 354 -8.68 -24.99 -26.55
N SER A 355 -7.83 -24.02 -26.23
CA SER A 355 -6.40 -24.19 -25.95
C SER A 355 -6.09 -23.83 -24.51
N LYS A 356 -5.59 -24.78 -23.72
CA LYS A 356 -5.05 -24.54 -22.37
C LYS A 356 -3.54 -24.33 -22.46
N ILE A 357 -3.09 -23.17 -22.04
CA ILE A 357 -1.68 -22.76 -22.06
C ILE A 357 -1.19 -22.79 -20.62
N LEU A 358 -0.47 -23.85 -20.27
CA LEU A 358 -0.05 -24.17 -18.91
C LEU A 358 1.45 -23.92 -18.71
N TYR A 359 1.86 -23.62 -17.47
CA TYR A 359 3.27 -23.42 -17.17
C TYR A 359 4.07 -24.71 -17.32
N GLY A 360 5.29 -24.58 -17.83
CA GLY A 360 6.21 -25.71 -18.02
C GLY A 360 5.85 -26.63 -19.18
N GLN A 361 4.78 -26.34 -19.94
CA GLN A 361 4.38 -27.13 -21.09
C GLN A 361 4.86 -26.48 -22.39
N ALA A 362 5.56 -27.27 -23.22
CA ALA A 362 6.12 -26.77 -24.47
C ALA A 362 5.05 -26.44 -25.53
N LYS A 363 3.88 -27.10 -25.46
CA LYS A 363 2.76 -26.90 -26.37
C LYS A 363 1.44 -26.79 -25.59
N PRO A 364 0.48 -25.98 -26.06
CA PRO A 364 -0.85 -25.93 -25.48
C PRO A 364 -1.59 -27.27 -25.62
N TYR A 365 -2.44 -27.60 -24.64
CA TYR A 365 -3.40 -28.69 -24.77
C TYR A 365 -4.62 -28.18 -25.53
N ASN A 366 -4.90 -28.79 -26.67
CA ASN A 366 -5.95 -28.34 -27.58
C ASN A 366 -7.07 -29.37 -27.63
N THR A 367 -8.31 -28.91 -27.56
CA THR A 367 -9.50 -29.72 -27.82
C THR A 367 -10.37 -28.98 -28.82
N SER A 368 -10.88 -29.70 -29.81
CA SER A 368 -11.86 -29.19 -30.75
C SER A 368 -13.13 -30.04 -30.65
N ILE A 369 -14.28 -29.38 -30.67
CA ILE A 369 -15.58 -30.04 -30.78
C ILE A 369 -16.39 -29.41 -31.92
N GLU A 370 -17.48 -30.07 -32.31
CA GLU A 370 -18.52 -29.43 -33.11
C GLU A 370 -19.29 -28.41 -32.28
N ALA A 371 -19.39 -27.18 -32.78
CA ALA A 371 -20.15 -26.10 -32.16
C ALA A 371 -21.58 -26.08 -32.68
N SER A 372 -22.53 -25.94 -31.76
CA SER A 372 -23.95 -25.74 -32.04
C SER A 372 -24.36 -24.27 -32.09
N GLY A 373 -23.48 -23.36 -31.64
CA GLY A 373 -23.84 -21.96 -31.45
C GLY A 373 -24.59 -21.70 -30.13
N VAL A 374 -24.89 -22.74 -29.35
CA VAL A 374 -25.51 -22.65 -28.02
C VAL A 374 -24.43 -22.86 -26.96
N PRO A 375 -23.98 -21.80 -26.25
CA PRO A 375 -22.78 -21.86 -25.41
C PRO A 375 -22.84 -22.91 -24.29
N GLU A 376 -23.98 -23.06 -23.60
CA GLU A 376 -24.14 -24.07 -22.55
C GLU A 376 -23.88 -25.49 -23.08
N LEU A 377 -24.47 -25.83 -24.23
CA LEU A 377 -24.32 -27.13 -24.85
C LEU A 377 -22.90 -27.36 -25.39
N ASP A 378 -22.30 -26.34 -25.96
CA ASP A 378 -20.93 -26.42 -26.50
C ASP A 378 -19.90 -26.59 -25.37
N TRP A 379 -20.07 -25.88 -24.24
CA TRP A 379 -19.25 -26.10 -23.06
C TRP A 379 -19.48 -27.49 -22.44
N GLN A 380 -20.73 -27.94 -22.33
CA GLN A 380 -21.04 -29.29 -21.85
C GLN A 380 -20.30 -30.36 -22.67
N ARG A 381 -20.43 -30.31 -24.01
CA ARG A 381 -19.71 -31.21 -24.93
C ARG A 381 -18.20 -31.13 -24.78
N PHE A 382 -17.65 -29.93 -24.60
CA PHE A 382 -16.22 -29.76 -24.38
C PHE A 382 -15.76 -30.49 -23.11
N PHE A 383 -16.49 -30.38 -22.01
CA PHE A 383 -16.14 -31.07 -20.76
C PHE A 383 -16.24 -32.59 -20.91
N ASP A 384 -17.28 -33.08 -21.57
CA ASP A 384 -17.48 -34.51 -21.84
C ASP A 384 -16.31 -35.11 -22.65
N VAL A 385 -15.78 -34.36 -23.63
CA VAL A 385 -14.67 -34.82 -24.49
C VAL A 385 -13.29 -34.57 -23.88
N SER A 386 -13.05 -33.38 -23.31
CA SER A 386 -11.72 -32.91 -22.90
C SER A 386 -11.31 -33.39 -21.51
N GLU A 387 -12.21 -33.23 -20.52
CA GLU A 387 -11.90 -33.55 -19.12
C GLU A 387 -12.29 -34.98 -18.79
N GLN A 388 -13.34 -35.52 -19.43
CA GLN A 388 -13.91 -36.85 -19.12
C GLN A 388 -14.24 -37.00 -17.63
N ILE A 389 -14.60 -35.90 -16.99
CA ILE A 389 -15.07 -35.82 -15.61
C ILE A 389 -16.55 -35.46 -15.67
N PRO A 390 -17.45 -36.17 -14.97
CA PRO A 390 -18.86 -35.80 -14.91
C PRO A 390 -18.98 -34.34 -14.52
N THR A 391 -19.55 -33.54 -15.42
CA THR A 391 -19.62 -32.07 -15.31
C THR A 391 -21.01 -31.63 -15.71
N ILE A 392 -21.59 -30.69 -14.97
CA ILE A 392 -22.76 -29.93 -15.42
C ILE A 392 -22.35 -28.49 -15.66
N VAL A 393 -22.75 -27.95 -16.80
CA VAL A 393 -22.63 -26.55 -17.16
C VAL A 393 -24.02 -25.91 -17.21
N ARG A 394 -24.17 -24.75 -16.58
CA ARG A 394 -25.31 -23.84 -16.78
C ARG A 394 -24.79 -22.46 -17.14
N ILE A 395 -25.31 -21.87 -18.21
CA ILE A 395 -24.92 -20.53 -18.65
C ILE A 395 -26.19 -19.81 -19.09
N ASP A 396 -26.38 -18.60 -18.59
CA ASP A 396 -27.51 -17.76 -18.97
C ASP A 396 -27.09 -16.29 -19.04
N SER A 397 -27.83 -15.49 -19.79
CA SER A 397 -27.61 -14.06 -19.91
C SER A 397 -28.91 -13.27 -19.92
N GLU A 398 -28.86 -12.09 -19.29
CA GLU A 398 -29.94 -11.12 -19.30
C GLU A 398 -29.47 -9.87 -20.06
N ALA A 399 -30.33 -9.34 -20.93
CA ALA A 399 -30.14 -8.05 -21.56
C ALA A 399 -31.33 -7.13 -21.26
N ALA A 400 -31.00 -5.90 -20.87
CA ALA A 400 -31.91 -4.77 -20.79
C ALA A 400 -31.30 -3.59 -21.56
N GLU A 401 -32.05 -2.50 -21.74
CA GLU A 401 -31.60 -1.35 -22.53
C GLU A 401 -30.28 -0.73 -22.03
N ASP A 402 -30.07 -0.71 -20.71
CA ASP A 402 -28.93 -0.04 -20.05
C ASP A 402 -27.86 -1.01 -19.53
N HIS A 403 -28.11 -2.31 -19.58
CA HIS A 403 -27.18 -3.30 -19.06
C HIS A 403 -27.32 -4.67 -19.71
N THR A 404 -26.23 -5.41 -19.75
CA THR A 404 -26.23 -6.82 -20.14
C THR A 404 -25.33 -7.59 -19.19
N ARG A 405 -25.83 -8.72 -18.71
CA ARG A 405 -25.15 -9.55 -17.73
C ARG A 405 -25.12 -10.98 -18.24
N SER A 406 -23.97 -11.63 -18.13
CA SER A 406 -23.83 -13.07 -18.33
C SER A 406 -23.42 -13.72 -17.01
N CYS A 407 -24.09 -14.83 -16.69
CA CYS A 407 -23.80 -15.64 -15.53
C CYS A 407 -23.56 -17.08 -15.96
N GLY A 408 -22.81 -17.84 -15.15
CA GLY A 408 -22.66 -19.27 -15.38
C GLY A 408 -22.24 -20.01 -14.12
N VAL A 409 -22.47 -21.31 -14.13
CA VAL A 409 -22.05 -22.26 -13.11
C VAL A 409 -21.51 -23.52 -13.78
N ILE A 410 -20.37 -24.00 -13.30
CA ILE A 410 -19.79 -25.30 -13.63
C ILE A 410 -19.65 -26.08 -12.33
N VAL A 411 -20.22 -27.29 -12.29
CA VAL A 411 -20.03 -28.24 -11.20
C VAL A 411 -19.40 -29.51 -11.76
N GLN A 412 -18.26 -29.91 -11.22
CA GLN A 412 -17.55 -31.12 -11.63
C GLN A 412 -17.44 -32.09 -10.46
N LYS A 413 -17.84 -33.34 -10.70
CA LYS A 413 -17.68 -34.41 -9.72
C LYS A 413 -16.27 -34.97 -9.79
N MET A 414 -15.44 -34.58 -8.84
CA MET A 414 -14.07 -35.09 -8.74
C MET A 414 -14.07 -36.52 -8.18
N PRO A 415 -13.05 -37.33 -8.53
CA PRO A 415 -12.83 -38.59 -7.84
C PRO A 415 -12.70 -38.37 -6.33
N PRO A 416 -13.32 -39.22 -5.50
CA PRO A 416 -13.25 -39.09 -4.05
C PRO A 416 -11.78 -39.19 -3.59
N THR A 417 -11.35 -38.24 -2.77
CA THR A 417 -9.98 -38.20 -2.24
C THR A 417 -9.91 -38.62 -0.77
N ASP A 418 -10.96 -38.35 0.02
CA ASP A 418 -11.04 -38.71 1.44
C ASP A 418 -12.31 -39.50 1.78
N ALA A 419 -12.18 -40.50 2.67
CA ALA A 419 -13.29 -41.37 3.08
C ALA A 419 -14.29 -40.72 4.08
N HIS A 420 -13.96 -39.53 4.59
CA HIS A 420 -14.74 -38.83 5.62
C HIS A 420 -15.43 -37.55 5.10
N GLU A 421 -15.27 -37.21 3.83
CA GLU A 421 -16.01 -36.10 3.21
C GLU A 421 -17.38 -36.56 2.73
N ARG A 422 -18.34 -35.63 2.68
CA ARG A 422 -19.64 -35.91 2.08
C ARG A 422 -19.46 -36.11 0.57
N HIS A 423 -20.00 -37.22 0.09
CA HIS A 423 -20.04 -37.53 -1.34
C HIS A 423 -21.35 -37.06 -1.92
N TYR A 424 -21.26 -36.30 -3.00
CA TYR A 424 -22.38 -35.83 -3.80
C TYR A 424 -22.40 -36.57 -5.14
N GLU A 425 -23.59 -36.98 -5.55
CA GLU A 425 -23.89 -37.36 -6.92
C GLU A 425 -24.39 -36.14 -7.70
N ILE A 426 -24.12 -36.09 -9.01
CA ILE A 426 -24.51 -34.94 -9.83
C ILE A 426 -26.04 -34.84 -9.92
N GLU A 427 -26.70 -36.00 -9.94
CA GLU A 427 -28.14 -36.16 -10.02
C GLU A 427 -28.86 -35.70 -8.73
N GLU A 428 -28.14 -35.55 -7.62
CA GLU A 428 -28.68 -35.04 -6.35
C GLU A 428 -28.71 -33.50 -6.30
N LEU A 429 -28.05 -32.83 -7.25
CA LEU A 429 -28.02 -31.38 -7.32
C LEU A 429 -29.39 -30.85 -7.73
N ALA A 430 -29.85 -29.80 -7.06
CA ALA A 430 -31.22 -29.31 -7.14
C ALA A 430 -31.52 -28.49 -8.41
N PHE A 431 -30.90 -28.79 -9.56
CA PHE A 431 -31.09 -28.03 -10.80
C PHE A 431 -32.55 -27.98 -11.26
N ASP A 432 -33.36 -29.01 -10.98
CA ASP A 432 -34.79 -29.03 -11.31
C ASP A 432 -35.63 -28.10 -10.41
N LYS A 433 -35.16 -27.86 -9.18
CA LYS A 433 -35.87 -27.03 -8.18
C LYS A 433 -35.36 -25.58 -8.16
N ALA A 434 -34.10 -25.38 -8.50
CA ALA A 434 -33.40 -24.12 -8.58
C ALA A 434 -32.87 -23.89 -10.01
N PRO A 435 -33.77 -23.54 -10.97
CA PRO A 435 -33.36 -23.23 -12.33
C PRO A 435 -32.38 -22.05 -12.34
N PHE A 436 -31.42 -22.06 -13.26
CA PHE A 436 -30.40 -21.03 -13.34
C PHE A 436 -30.85 -19.90 -14.25
N PHE A 437 -31.23 -18.75 -13.68
CA PHE A 437 -31.62 -17.56 -14.44
C PHE A 437 -30.73 -16.37 -14.10
N ALA A 438 -30.08 -15.80 -15.12
CA ALA A 438 -29.23 -14.63 -14.95
C ALA A 438 -30.01 -13.43 -14.41
N SER A 439 -31.31 -13.30 -14.74
CA SER A 439 -32.21 -12.22 -14.28
C SER A 439 -32.45 -12.20 -12.77
N GLU A 440 -32.30 -13.34 -12.09
CA GLU A 440 -32.45 -13.46 -10.64
C GLU A 440 -31.15 -13.08 -9.90
N LEU A 441 -30.01 -13.10 -10.59
CA LEU A 441 -28.69 -12.88 -10.02
C LEU A 441 -28.25 -11.42 -10.19
N LYS A 442 -28.57 -10.54 -9.24
CA LYS A 442 -28.31 -9.09 -9.35
C LYS A 442 -26.98 -8.65 -8.73
N LYS A 443 -26.53 -9.35 -7.70
CA LYS A 443 -25.28 -9.12 -6.97
C LYS A 443 -24.51 -10.43 -6.80
N SER A 444 -23.20 -10.33 -6.55
CA SER A 444 -22.36 -11.51 -6.40
C SER A 444 -22.67 -12.39 -5.18
N THR A 445 -23.44 -11.90 -4.20
CA THR A 445 -23.93 -12.76 -3.11
C THR A 445 -25.08 -13.64 -3.57
N ASP A 446 -25.87 -13.22 -4.56
CA ASP A 446 -26.96 -14.04 -5.11
C ASP A 446 -26.39 -15.32 -5.75
N LEU A 447 -25.18 -15.27 -6.30
CA LEU A 447 -24.48 -16.47 -6.76
C LEU A 447 -24.15 -17.44 -5.63
N LEU A 448 -23.74 -16.95 -4.45
CA LEU A 448 -23.48 -17.83 -3.30
C LEU A 448 -24.78 -18.43 -2.75
N GLU A 449 -25.85 -17.62 -2.70
CA GLU A 449 -27.18 -18.06 -2.31
C GLU A 449 -27.67 -19.16 -3.27
N TYR A 450 -27.60 -18.91 -4.58
CA TYR A 450 -27.93 -19.90 -5.61
C TYR A 450 -27.13 -21.20 -5.47
N LEU A 451 -25.81 -21.12 -5.22
CA LEU A 451 -24.98 -22.32 -5.05
C LEU A 451 -25.37 -23.13 -3.80
N ASN A 452 -25.83 -22.50 -2.72
CA ASN A 452 -26.32 -23.20 -1.53
C ASN A 452 -27.69 -23.84 -1.76
N GLU A 453 -28.55 -23.24 -2.58
CA GLU A 453 -29.81 -23.85 -2.98
C GLU A 453 -29.58 -25.03 -3.94
N LEU A 454 -28.61 -24.89 -4.85
CA LEU A 454 -28.23 -25.92 -5.82
C LEU A 454 -27.60 -27.14 -5.16
N ILE A 455 -26.72 -26.94 -4.17
CA ILE A 455 -25.96 -28.00 -3.51
C ILE A 455 -26.43 -28.11 -2.05
N PRO A 456 -27.33 -29.05 -1.73
CA PRO A 456 -27.86 -29.19 -0.38
C PRO A 456 -26.78 -29.36 0.68
N ASP A 457 -26.93 -28.66 1.80
CA ASP A 457 -26.03 -28.70 2.96
C ASP A 457 -24.57 -28.32 2.68
N ALA A 458 -24.29 -27.58 1.59
CA ALA A 458 -22.92 -27.21 1.22
C ALA A 458 -22.29 -26.11 2.09
N ASP A 459 -23.10 -25.26 2.74
CA ASP A 459 -22.69 -24.10 3.56
C ASP A 459 -21.61 -23.22 2.88
N ILE A 460 -21.85 -22.87 1.61
CA ILE A 460 -20.94 -22.07 0.79
C ILE A 460 -21.02 -20.61 1.25
N SER A 461 -19.88 -20.04 1.62
CA SER A 461 -19.76 -18.66 2.09
C SER A 461 -18.46 -18.04 1.61
N ASP A 462 -18.24 -16.75 1.90
CA ASP A 462 -16.99 -16.06 1.56
C ASP A 462 -15.74 -16.68 2.22
N LYS A 463 -15.90 -17.54 3.22
CA LYS A 463 -14.79 -18.21 3.92
C LYS A 463 -14.24 -19.42 3.17
N ASN A 464 -15.10 -20.18 2.49
CA ASN A 464 -14.74 -21.40 1.76
C ASN A 464 -14.86 -21.23 0.23
N CYS A 465 -15.31 -20.07 -0.23
CA CYS A 465 -15.39 -19.72 -1.64
C CYS A 465 -14.41 -18.61 -2.00
N LYS A 466 -13.44 -18.94 -2.85
CA LYS A 466 -12.47 -17.98 -3.37
C LYS A 466 -13.15 -17.07 -4.38
N ARG A 467 -13.02 -15.76 -4.17
CA ARG A 467 -13.42 -14.73 -5.13
C ARG A 467 -12.24 -14.30 -5.98
N VAL A 468 -12.33 -14.52 -7.28
CA VAL A 468 -11.37 -14.02 -8.29
C VAL A 468 -12.05 -12.87 -9.02
N PRO A 469 -11.56 -11.62 -8.90
CA PRO A 469 -12.08 -10.52 -9.69
C PRO A 469 -11.89 -10.80 -11.18
N LEU A 470 -12.88 -10.45 -12.00
CA LEU A 470 -12.81 -10.61 -13.45
C LEU A 470 -12.82 -9.22 -14.10
N ASP A 471 -11.88 -8.94 -14.99
CA ASP A 471 -11.82 -7.67 -15.70
C ASP A 471 -11.47 -7.87 -17.18
N TYR A 472 -12.15 -7.12 -18.04
CA TYR A 472 -11.74 -6.99 -19.43
C TYR A 472 -10.40 -6.25 -19.49
N PHE A 473 -9.32 -6.96 -19.79
CA PHE A 473 -7.97 -6.43 -19.80
C PHE A 473 -7.14 -6.96 -20.96
N CYS A 474 -6.57 -6.05 -21.74
CA CYS A 474 -5.64 -6.38 -22.81
C CYS A 474 -4.28 -5.75 -22.54
N ARG A 475 -3.22 -6.56 -22.60
CA ARG A 475 -1.82 -6.14 -22.42
C ARG A 475 -1.22 -5.42 -23.64
N CYS A 476 -2.06 -4.92 -24.56
CA CYS A 476 -1.57 -4.10 -25.67
C CYS A 476 -1.14 -2.74 -25.14
N SER A 477 -0.08 -2.18 -25.72
CA SER A 477 0.40 -0.85 -25.39
C SER A 477 1.05 -0.23 -26.61
N LYS A 478 1.08 1.10 -26.63
CA LYS A 478 1.78 1.84 -27.69
C LYS A 478 3.24 1.41 -27.78
N ASP A 479 3.91 1.17 -26.65
CA ASP A 479 5.30 0.68 -26.62
C ASP A 479 5.45 -0.68 -27.29
N ASN A 480 4.55 -1.64 -27.02
CA ASN A 480 4.58 -2.95 -27.66
C ASN A 480 4.39 -2.85 -29.19
N TYR A 481 3.57 -1.90 -29.65
CA TYR A 481 3.41 -1.61 -31.07
C TYR A 481 4.61 -0.90 -31.68
N ALA A 482 5.26 0.00 -30.93
CA ALA A 482 6.51 0.64 -31.35
C ALA A 482 7.62 -0.40 -31.60
N GLN A 483 7.76 -1.38 -30.70
CA GLN A 483 8.70 -2.49 -30.89
C GLN A 483 8.38 -3.34 -32.12
N ARG A 484 7.09 -3.60 -32.40
CA ARG A 484 6.66 -4.31 -33.62
C ARG A 484 6.97 -3.52 -34.89
N LEU A 485 6.75 -2.21 -34.88
CA LEU A 485 7.09 -1.32 -35.99
C LEU A 485 8.59 -1.34 -36.28
N MET A 486 9.43 -1.27 -35.23
CA MET A 486 10.89 -1.39 -35.39
C MET A 486 11.31 -2.76 -35.94
N GLY A 487 10.60 -3.82 -35.56
CA GLY A 487 10.82 -5.18 -36.06
C GLY A 487 10.55 -5.38 -37.56
N LEU A 488 9.83 -4.47 -38.24
CA LEU A 488 9.66 -4.48 -39.70
C LEU A 488 10.95 -4.11 -40.44
N GLY A 489 11.87 -3.40 -39.76
CA GLY A 489 13.11 -2.90 -40.35
C GLY A 489 12.98 -1.50 -40.96
N GLY A 490 14.13 -0.86 -41.16
CA GLY A 490 14.18 0.57 -41.51
C GLY A 490 13.61 0.92 -42.88
N THR A 491 13.67 0.01 -43.86
CA THR A 491 13.12 0.26 -45.19
C THR A 491 11.61 0.39 -45.15
N ASP A 492 10.93 -0.59 -44.52
CA ASP A 492 9.48 -0.61 -44.44
C ASP A 492 8.95 0.51 -43.54
N LEU A 493 9.63 0.77 -42.41
CA LEU A 493 9.22 1.85 -41.51
C LEU A 493 9.37 3.24 -42.15
N LYS A 494 10.44 3.48 -42.92
CA LYS A 494 10.61 4.72 -43.71
C LYS A 494 9.53 4.87 -44.78
N LYS A 495 9.16 3.76 -45.43
CA LYS A 495 8.09 3.75 -46.42
C LYS A 495 6.75 4.11 -45.76
N ILE A 496 6.41 3.48 -44.64
CA ILE A 496 5.20 3.79 -43.87
C ILE A 496 5.19 5.27 -43.47
N ALA A 497 6.29 5.79 -42.91
CA ALA A 497 6.39 7.19 -42.52
C ALA A 497 6.24 8.15 -43.71
N GLY A 498 6.77 7.79 -44.88
CA GLY A 498 6.62 8.57 -46.11
C GLY A 498 5.19 8.55 -46.68
N ASP A 499 4.54 7.38 -46.66
CA ASP A 499 3.20 7.18 -47.23
C ASP A 499 2.11 7.89 -46.40
N VAL A 500 2.23 7.89 -45.07
CA VAL A 500 1.23 8.53 -44.18
C VAL A 500 1.47 10.03 -43.96
N GLY A 501 2.69 10.51 -44.22
CA GLY A 501 3.07 11.91 -44.07
C GLY A 501 2.73 12.47 -42.69
N SER A 502 2.20 13.70 -42.64
CA SER A 502 1.86 14.39 -41.40
C SER A 502 0.66 13.81 -40.65
N ALA A 503 -0.12 12.92 -41.27
CA ALA A 503 -1.31 12.34 -40.66
C ALA A 503 -0.98 11.27 -39.62
N GLY A 504 0.21 10.64 -39.69
CA GLY A 504 0.58 9.53 -38.81
C GLY A 504 -0.15 8.24 -39.14
N VAL A 505 -0.02 7.22 -38.28
CA VAL A 505 -0.64 5.90 -38.48
C VAL A 505 -1.35 5.41 -37.23
N ASP A 506 -2.54 4.86 -37.40
CA ASP A 506 -3.28 4.18 -36.34
C ASP A 506 -3.05 2.66 -36.42
N LEU A 507 -2.54 2.08 -35.34
CA LEU A 507 -2.39 0.65 -35.20
C LEU A 507 -3.47 0.10 -34.27
N THR A 508 -4.39 -0.67 -34.84
CA THR A 508 -5.51 -1.23 -34.08
C THR A 508 -5.17 -2.62 -33.53
N CYS A 509 -5.49 -2.84 -32.26
CA CYS A 509 -5.29 -4.13 -31.63
C CYS A 509 -6.28 -5.19 -32.11
N HIS A 510 -5.76 -6.27 -32.71
CA HIS A 510 -6.57 -7.38 -33.19
C HIS A 510 -7.40 -8.09 -32.09
N PHE A 511 -7.04 -7.94 -30.81
CA PHE A 511 -7.72 -8.63 -29.70
C PHE A 511 -8.72 -7.77 -28.94
N CYS A 512 -8.48 -6.46 -28.81
CA CYS A 512 -9.33 -5.58 -28.00
C CYS A 512 -9.79 -4.32 -28.73
N ASN A 513 -9.49 -4.22 -30.03
CA ASN A 513 -9.83 -3.12 -30.92
C ASN A 513 -9.36 -1.72 -30.47
N ASP A 514 -8.41 -1.65 -29.54
CA ASP A 514 -7.84 -0.37 -29.10
C ASP A 514 -6.93 0.20 -30.20
N ALA A 515 -7.06 1.50 -30.46
CA ALA A 515 -6.29 2.18 -31.49
C ALA A 515 -5.10 2.92 -30.87
N HIS A 516 -3.90 2.64 -31.37
CA HIS A 516 -2.67 3.32 -30.96
C HIS A 516 -2.18 4.23 -32.09
N HIS A 517 -2.41 5.52 -31.93
CA HIS A 517 -1.98 6.54 -32.89
C HIS A 517 -0.49 6.84 -32.76
N PHE A 518 0.25 6.79 -33.87
CA PHE A 518 1.64 7.22 -33.98
C PHE A 518 1.74 8.43 -34.89
N THR A 519 2.20 9.54 -34.33
CA THR A 519 2.43 10.77 -35.10
C THR A 519 3.63 10.62 -36.04
N ALA A 520 3.73 11.48 -37.06
CA ALA A 520 4.89 11.52 -37.96
C ALA A 520 6.22 11.67 -37.19
N GLN A 521 6.25 12.51 -36.15
CA GLN A 521 7.42 12.72 -35.31
C GLN A 521 7.82 11.47 -34.53
N GLU A 522 6.83 10.72 -34.01
CA GLU A 522 7.08 9.46 -33.32
C GLU A 522 7.64 8.41 -34.30
N LEU A 523 7.09 8.32 -35.52
CA LEU A 523 7.61 7.42 -36.55
C LEU A 523 9.05 7.76 -36.96
N GLU A 524 9.36 9.05 -37.16
CA GLU A 524 10.75 9.50 -37.41
C GLU A 524 11.68 9.17 -36.24
N GLY A 525 11.19 9.32 -35.01
CA GLY A 525 11.90 8.92 -33.80
C GLY A 525 12.24 7.44 -33.81
N LEU A 526 11.28 6.58 -34.16
CA LEU A 526 11.49 5.14 -34.29
C LEU A 526 12.52 4.82 -35.37
N VAL A 527 12.43 5.46 -36.55
CA VAL A 527 13.42 5.29 -37.64
C VAL A 527 14.83 5.65 -37.20
N LYS A 528 15.00 6.72 -36.41
CA LYS A 528 16.29 7.16 -35.87
C LYS A 528 16.84 6.22 -34.80
N SER A 529 15.96 5.53 -34.07
CA SER A 529 16.32 4.59 -33.00
C SER A 529 16.67 3.18 -33.50
N LEU A 530 16.51 2.90 -34.79
CA LEU A 530 16.92 1.64 -35.38
C LEU A 530 18.46 1.51 -35.36
N PRO A 531 18.98 0.33 -34.97
CA PRO A 531 20.43 0.08 -34.87
C PRO A 531 21.16 0.07 -36.21
#